data_AF-A0A0S9KNU3-F1
#
_entry.id   AF-A0A0S9KNU3-F1
#
_cell.length_a   1.000
_cell.length_b   1.000
_cell.length_c   1.000
_cell.angle_alpha   90.00
_cell.angle_beta   90.00
_cell.angle_gamma   90.00
#
_symmetry.space_group_name_H-M   'P 1'
#
loop_
_entity.id
_entity.type
_entity.pdbx_description
1 polymer ?
#
loop_
_entity_poly.entity_id
_entity_poly.type
_entity_poly.pdbx_seq_one_letter_code
_entity_poly.pdbx_strand_id
1 'polypeptide(L)' 'MVTCSRCGNTERSVVAGKLGWNTDARAGVIVAIICSGCQTAEENAEAEINLATTRYSVDAFGRMVGFARI' A
#
# COMPACT_ATOMS: atom_id res chain seq x y z
N MET A 1 -14.07 -1.09 4.80
CA MET A 1 -14.03 -2.39 4.10
C MET A 1 -13.09 -2.21 2.92
N VAL A 2 -12.09 -3.09 2.80
CA VAL A 2 -11.05 -3.01 1.78
C VAL A 2 -11.12 -4.27 0.92
N THR A 3 -11.10 -4.12 -0.40
CA THR A 3 -11.21 -5.23 -1.35
C THR A 3 -9.91 -5.36 -2.14
N CYS A 4 -9.38 -6.57 -2.21
CA CYS A 4 -8.21 -6.89 -3.00
C CYS A 4 -8.52 -6.74 -4.49
N SER A 5 -7.73 -5.95 -5.20
CA SER A 5 -7.89 -5.71 -6.64
C SER A 5 -7.58 -6.93 -7.51
N ARG A 6 -6.87 -7.95 -7.00
CA ARG A 6 -6.51 -9.17 -7.74
C ARG A 6 -7.52 -10.30 -7.55
N CYS A 7 -7.88 -10.63 -6.32
CA CYS A 7 -8.74 -11.79 -6.01
C CYS A 7 -10.15 -11.44 -5.53
N GLY A 8 -10.46 -10.15 -5.31
CA GLY A 8 -11.76 -9.71 -4.80
C GLY A 8 -12.01 -10.01 -3.32
N ASN A 9 -11.04 -10.62 -2.62
CA ASN A 9 -11.17 -10.86 -1.18
C ASN A 9 -11.38 -9.53 -0.45
N THR A 10 -12.32 -9.50 0.48
CA THR A 10 -12.77 -8.26 1.11
C THR A 10 -12.71 -8.38 2.63
N GLU A 11 -12.00 -7.47 3.28
CA GLU A 11 -11.84 -7.44 4.74
C GLU A 11 -12.43 -6.17 5.35
N ARG A 12 -12.97 -6.29 6.58
CA ARG A 12 -13.63 -5.17 7.27
C ARG A 12 -12.64 -4.10 7.77
N SER A 13 -11.39 -4.46 8.04
CA SER A 13 -10.44 -3.58 8.74
C SER A 13 -9.53 -2.82 7.78
N VAL A 14 -9.51 -1.49 7.93
CA VAL A 14 -8.79 -0.51 7.09
C VAL A 14 -7.50 -0.04 7.78
N VAL A 15 -6.90 -0.85 8.63
CA VAL A 15 -5.51 -0.61 9.01
C VAL A 15 -4.67 -1.41 8.02
N ALA A 16 -4.47 -0.87 6.82
CA ALA A 16 -3.69 -1.51 5.75
C ALA A 16 -2.31 -1.98 6.25
N GLY A 17 -1.73 -1.29 7.24
CA GLY A 17 -0.48 -1.68 7.90
C GLY A 17 -0.58 -2.82 8.95
N LYS A 18 -1.77 -3.24 9.39
CA LYS A 18 -1.91 -4.37 10.35
C LYS A 18 -2.16 -5.71 9.70
N LEU A 19 -2.60 -5.74 8.44
CA LEU A 19 -2.93 -6.97 7.72
C LEU A 19 -1.85 -7.38 6.71
N GLY A 20 -0.80 -6.58 6.53
CA GLY A 20 0.24 -6.83 5.52
C GLY A 20 -0.29 -6.68 4.09
N TRP A 21 -1.21 -5.75 3.87
CA TRP A 21 -1.76 -5.48 2.53
C TRP A 21 -0.98 -4.35 1.87
N ASN A 22 -0.50 -4.60 0.65
CA ASN A 22 0.24 -3.63 -0.15
C ASN A 22 -0.72 -2.73 -0.92
N THR A 23 -0.23 -1.53 -1.22
CA THR A 23 -0.96 -0.55 -2.02
C THR A 23 -0.12 -0.19 -3.24
N ASP A 24 -0.67 -0.32 -4.43
CA ASP A 24 -0.04 0.14 -5.67
C ASP A 24 -0.46 1.59 -5.91
N ALA A 25 0.53 2.46 -6.03
CA ALA A 25 0.33 3.87 -6.31
C ALA A 25 1.03 4.27 -7.61
N ARG A 26 0.27 4.86 -8.54
CA ARG A 26 0.80 5.42 -9.79
C ARG A 26 0.66 6.93 -9.78
N ALA A 27 1.79 7.63 -9.94
CA ALA A 27 1.85 9.10 -9.86
C ALA A 27 1.20 9.65 -8.57
N GLY A 28 1.37 8.95 -7.44
CA GLY A 28 0.80 9.31 -6.15
C GLY A 28 -0.69 8.98 -5.98
N VAL A 29 -1.33 8.34 -6.97
CA VAL A 29 -2.72 7.90 -6.86
C VAL A 29 -2.75 6.41 -6.57
N ILE A 30 -3.44 5.99 -5.51
CA ILE A 30 -3.67 4.58 -5.21
C ILE A 30 -4.57 4.00 -6.30
N VAL A 31 -4.06 3.04 -7.06
CA VAL A 31 -4.80 2.39 -8.15
C VAL A 31 -5.22 0.96 -7.80
N ALA A 32 -4.52 0.31 -6.86
CA ALA A 32 -4.86 -1.03 -6.42
C ALA A 32 -4.49 -1.26 -4.95
N ILE A 33 -5.21 -2.17 -4.32
CA ILE A 33 -4.94 -2.66 -2.98
C ILE A 33 -4.82 -4.19 -3.07
N ILE A 34 -3.73 -4.76 -2.57
CA ILE A 34 -3.36 -6.15 -2.82
C ILE A 34 -3.17 -6.87 -1.48
N CYS A 35 -3.95 -7.92 -1.23
CA CYS A 35 -3.81 -8.73 -0.02
C CYS A 35 -2.48 -9.52 -0.04
N SER A 36 -2.00 -9.90 1.14
CA SER A 36 -0.75 -10.66 1.31
C SER A 36 -0.70 -11.95 0.49
N GLY A 37 -1.83 -12.64 0.30
CA GLY A 37 -1.91 -13.84 -0.52
C GLY A 37 -1.81 -13.61 -2.03
N CYS A 38 -1.95 -12.37 -2.50
CA CYS A 38 -1.84 -12.01 -3.92
C CYS A 38 -0.58 -11.21 -4.25
N GLN A 39 0.25 -10.89 -3.26
CA GLN A 39 1.54 -10.22 -3.47
C GLN A 39 2.59 -11.24 -3.90
N THR A 40 3.51 -10.83 -4.77
CA THR A 40 4.75 -11.57 -5.01
C THR A 40 5.75 -11.29 -3.88
N ALA A 41 6.75 -12.17 -3.74
CA ALA A 41 7.81 -11.98 -2.74
C ALA A 41 8.60 -10.68 -2.97
N GLU A 42 8.80 -10.30 -4.22
CA GLU A 42 9.46 -9.05 -4.62
C GLU A 42 8.64 -7.82 -4.22
N GLU A 43 7.34 -7.80 -4.55
CA GLU A 43 6.43 -6.71 -4.16
C GLU A 43 6.36 -6.55 -2.63
N ASN A 44 6.37 -7.66 -1.89
CA ASN A 44 6.40 -7.63 -0.43
C ASN A 44 7.73 -7.08 0.11
N ALA A 45 8.87 -7.50 -0.46
CA ALA A 45 10.18 -6.99 -0.05
C ALA A 45 10.31 -5.47 -0.28
N GLU A 46 9.84 -4.98 -1.43
CA GLU A 46 9.81 -3.55 -1.73
C GLU A 46 8.89 -2.77 -0.77
N ALA A 47 7.72 -3.32 -0.44
CA ALA A 47 6.79 -2.71 0.51
C ALA A 47 7.38 -2.61 1.92
N GLU A 48 8.07 -3.66 2.39
CA GLU A 48 8.75 -3.66 3.70
C GLU A 48 9.89 -2.63 3.76
N ILE A 49 10.69 -2.53 2.69
CA ILE A 49 11.73 -1.49 2.59
C ILE A 49 11.08 -0.12 2.67
N ASN A 50 10.06 0.14 1.87
CA ASN A 50 9.34 1.40 1.85
C ASN A 50 8.70 1.75 3.19
N LEU A 51 8.13 0.78 3.90
CA LEU A 51 7.58 0.97 5.24
C LEU A 51 8.67 1.41 6.23
N ALA A 52 9.88 0.89 6.10
CA ALA A 52 11.02 1.22 6.94
C ALA A 52 11.67 2.56 6.56
N THR A 53 11.81 2.85 5.26
CA THR A 53 12.64 3.97 4.75
C THR A 53 11.84 5.19 4.33
N THR A 54 10.51 5.10 4.21
CA THR A 54 9.70 6.16 3.59
C THR A 54 8.58 6.59 4.54
N ARG A 55 8.40 7.90 4.69
CA ARG A 55 7.21 8.49 5.31
C ARG A 55 6.27 8.98 4.23
N TYR A 56 5.00 8.60 4.36
CA TYR A 56 3.96 9.02 3.42
C TYR A 56 3.13 10.15 4.01
N SER A 57 2.81 11.14 3.18
CA SER A 57 1.81 12.17 3.44
C SER A 57 0.89 12.31 2.22
N VAL A 58 -0.10 13.18 2.33
CA VAL A 58 -1.01 13.54 1.24
C VAL A 58 -0.79 15.02 0.90
N ASP A 59 -0.63 15.33 -0.38
CA ASP A 59 -0.49 16.70 -0.85
C ASP A 59 -1.85 17.44 -0.90
N ALA A 60 -1.82 18.72 -1.28
CA ALA A 60 -3.03 19.54 -1.41
C ALA A 60 -4.02 19.04 -2.49
N PHE A 61 -3.59 18.15 -3.37
CA PHE A 61 -4.39 17.56 -4.45
C PHE A 61 -4.86 16.13 -4.13
N GLY A 62 -4.62 15.63 -2.91
CA GLY A 62 -5.02 14.29 -2.50
C GLY A 62 -4.07 13.17 -2.95
N ARG A 63 -2.87 13.49 -3.44
CA ARG A 63 -1.87 12.51 -3.90
C ARG A 63 -0.97 12.08 -2.76
N MET A 64 -0.68 10.78 -2.71
CA MET A 64 0.33 10.21 -1.85
C MET A 64 1.71 10.71 -2.27
N VAL A 65 2.42 11.32 -1.32
CA VAL A 65 3.80 11.78 -1.47
C VAL A 65 4.68 11.07 -0.45
N GLY A 66 5.83 10.55 -0.91
CA GLY A 66 6.80 9.86 -0.09
C GLY A 66 8.01 10.75 0.19
N PHE A 67 8.46 10.78 1.44
CA PHE A 67 9.68 11.46 1.86
C PHE A 67 10.61 10.43 2.49
N ALA A 68 11.91 10.54 2.22
CA ALA A 68 12.89 9.70 2.89
C ALA A 68 12.81 9.91 4.41
N ARG A 69 12.73 8.80 5.13
CA ARG A 69 12.81 8.73 6.57
C ARG A 69 14.28 8.69 6.95
N ILE A 70 14.93 9.85 6.91
CA ILE A 70 16.30 10.02 7.45
C ILE A 70 16.27 10.05 8.97
#